data_AF-A0A1F1KBR6-F1
#
_entry.id   AF-A0A1F1KBR6-F1
#
_cell.length_a   1.000
_cell.length_b   1.000
_cell.length_c   1.000
_cell.angle_alpha   90.00
_cell.angle_beta   90.00
_cell.angle_gamma   90.00
#
_symmetry.space_group_name_H-M   'P 1'
#
loop_
_entity.id
_entity.type
_entity.pdbx_description
1 polymer ?
#
loop_
_entity_poly.entity_id
_entity_poly.type
_entity_poly.pdbx_seq_one_letter_code
_entity_poly.pdbx_strand_id
1 'polypeptide(L)'
;MRAAAVLGCSTVLAACGAQPDAAPVRASEVPWDAFPEDHGTGSDSRETRCGPTHGRQALADSLPLLRPASGDPAVQWTGAASDYSGYAPCAELSWILVADTGDEPTPHQIMLFHRGHYLGTTLYSPTEYHPQVARVDGSTIRVTYPYPQDGDPADTPSGEAVSTFTWDPAQRRVRHEGDLPPGQS
;
A
#
# COMPACT_ATOMS: atom_id res chain seq x y z
N MET A 1 -90.25 -9.12 -1.88
CA MET A 1 -89.93 -10.26 -0.99
C MET A 1 -88.42 -10.48 -1.01
N ARG A 2 -87.76 -10.35 0.15
CA ARG A 2 -86.37 -10.81 0.48
C ARG A 2 -85.23 -10.09 -0.30
N ALA A 3 -84.06 -9.73 0.24
CA ALA A 3 -83.46 -9.76 1.58
C ALA A 3 -82.16 -8.89 1.58
N ALA A 4 -81.73 -8.45 2.78
CA ALA A 4 -80.37 -8.28 3.35
C ALA A 4 -79.20 -7.74 2.47
N ALA A 5 -78.59 -6.60 2.82
CA ALA A 5 -77.42 -6.40 3.73
C ALA A 5 -76.08 -6.89 3.10
N VAL A 6 -74.93 -6.19 3.16
CA VAL A 6 -74.12 -5.84 4.34
C VAL A 6 -72.96 -4.92 3.91
N LEU A 7 -72.58 -3.98 4.78
CA LEU A 7 -71.32 -3.22 4.78
C LEU A 7 -70.07 -4.12 4.92
N GLY A 8 -69.01 -3.86 4.17
CA GLY A 8 -67.69 -4.45 4.46
C GLY A 8 -66.59 -3.79 3.63
N CYS A 9 -65.91 -2.78 4.19
CA CYS A 9 -64.61 -2.92 4.87
C CYS A 9 -63.44 -2.96 3.87
N SER A 10 -63.00 -1.77 3.45
CA SER A 10 -61.72 -1.57 2.77
C SER A 10 -60.60 -1.82 3.77
N THR A 11 -59.95 -2.98 3.67
CA THR A 11 -58.77 -3.31 4.49
C THR A 11 -57.57 -2.53 3.99
N VAL A 12 -57.15 -1.55 4.78
CA VAL A 12 -55.81 -0.92 4.75
C VAL A 12 -54.82 -1.95 5.28
N LEU A 13 -53.86 -2.38 4.45
CA LEU A 13 -52.72 -3.17 4.91
C LEU A 13 -51.52 -2.24 5.14
N ALA A 14 -51.29 -2.03 6.43
CA ALA A 14 -50.02 -1.87 7.14
C ALA A 14 -48.79 -1.36 6.36
N ALA A 15 -48.36 -0.16 6.73
CA ALA A 15 -46.99 0.29 6.62
C ALA A 15 -46.07 -0.63 7.45
N CYS A 16 -45.02 -1.15 6.81
CA CYS A 16 -43.80 -1.57 7.49
C CYS A 16 -42.68 -0.67 6.96
N GLY A 17 -42.18 0.23 7.80
CA GLY A 17 -41.03 1.06 7.49
C GLY A 17 -39.75 0.21 7.46
N ALA A 18 -38.92 0.45 6.45
CA ALA A 18 -37.48 0.27 6.47
C ALA A 18 -36.90 0.90 5.19
N GLN A 19 -36.44 2.15 5.26
CA GLN A 19 -35.20 2.55 4.62
C GLN A 19 -34.10 2.38 5.69
N PRO A 20 -32.81 2.20 5.37
CA PRO A 20 -32.16 2.37 4.08
C PRO A 20 -31.34 1.13 3.67
N ASP A 21 -31.03 0.99 2.38
CA ASP A 21 -29.74 0.35 2.07
C ASP A 21 -29.04 1.18 1.01
N ALA A 22 -27.86 1.63 1.43
CA ALA A 22 -26.92 2.36 0.63
C ALA A 22 -26.63 1.56 -0.64
N ALA A 23 -26.65 2.25 -1.78
CA ALA A 23 -26.03 1.72 -2.98
C ALA A 23 -24.59 1.31 -2.62
N PRO A 24 -24.10 0.15 -3.06
CA PRO A 24 -22.69 -0.18 -2.88
C PRO A 24 -21.89 0.90 -3.59
N VAL A 25 -21.15 1.67 -2.81
CA VAL A 25 -20.08 2.52 -3.34
C VAL A 25 -19.15 1.60 -4.11
N ARG A 26 -19.17 1.78 -5.43
CA ARG A 26 -18.22 1.17 -6.34
C ARG A 26 -16.84 1.52 -5.80
N ALA A 27 -16.12 0.52 -5.28
CA ALA A 27 -14.70 0.67 -5.00
C ALA A 27 -14.08 1.19 -6.31
N SER A 28 -13.49 2.38 -6.25
CA SER A 28 -12.67 2.86 -7.34
C SER A 28 -11.54 1.85 -7.50
N GLU A 29 -11.60 1.09 -8.57
CA GLU A 29 -10.51 0.24 -9.03
C GLU A 29 -9.39 1.19 -9.46
N VAL A 30 -8.49 1.52 -8.53
CA VAL A 30 -7.29 2.32 -8.83
C VAL A 30 -6.31 1.42 -9.59
N PRO A 31 -5.63 1.89 -10.66
CA PRO A 31 -4.78 1.04 -11.49
C PRO A 31 -3.54 0.60 -10.72
N TRP A 32 -3.48 -0.68 -10.42
CA TRP A 32 -2.39 -1.36 -9.71
C TRP A 32 -1.14 -1.59 -10.59
N ASP A 33 -0.99 -0.81 -11.67
CA ASP A 33 0.04 -0.95 -12.72
C ASP A 33 1.49 -0.68 -12.26
N ALA A 34 1.71 -0.33 -10.99
CA ALA A 34 3.05 -0.20 -10.41
C ALA A 34 3.67 -1.55 -10.01
N PHE A 35 2.85 -2.61 -9.89
CA PHE A 35 3.34 -3.97 -9.67
C PHE A 35 3.32 -4.70 -11.02
N PRO A 36 4.45 -5.28 -11.47
CA PRO A 36 4.45 -6.06 -12.69
C PRO A 36 3.43 -7.20 -12.57
N GLU A 37 2.43 -7.21 -13.44
CA GLU A 37 1.52 -8.34 -13.59
C GLU A 37 2.31 -9.50 -14.20
N ASP A 38 2.69 -10.46 -13.36
CA ASP A 38 3.46 -11.62 -13.79
C ASP A 38 2.56 -12.65 -14.49
N HIS A 39 2.38 -12.48 -15.79
CA HIS A 39 1.87 -13.53 -16.68
C HIS A 39 3.03 -14.43 -17.14
N GLY A 40 3.58 -15.24 -16.24
CA GLY A 40 4.72 -16.11 -16.55
C GLY A 40 4.69 -17.46 -15.83
N THR A 41 4.52 -18.55 -16.56
CA THR A 41 4.63 -19.96 -16.11
C THR A 41 6.06 -20.38 -15.67
N GLY A 42 6.83 -19.48 -15.07
CA GLY A 42 8.18 -19.72 -14.53
C GLY A 42 8.40 -19.23 -13.08
N SER A 43 7.41 -18.58 -12.49
CA SER A 43 7.53 -17.82 -11.23
C SER A 43 7.46 -18.68 -9.95
N ASP A 44 6.73 -19.81 -10.00
CA ASP A 44 6.56 -20.71 -8.84
C ASP A 44 7.88 -21.24 -8.26
N SER A 45 8.88 -21.49 -9.10
CA SER A 45 10.18 -22.04 -8.66
C SER A 45 11.14 -21.00 -8.07
N ARG A 46 10.92 -19.70 -8.36
CA ARG A 46 11.72 -18.61 -7.81
C ARG A 46 11.17 -18.15 -6.47
N GLU A 47 9.87 -17.94 -6.36
CA GLU A 47 9.22 -17.56 -5.10
C GLU A 47 9.31 -18.65 -4.03
N THR A 48 9.35 -19.93 -4.40
CA THR A 48 9.57 -21.00 -3.41
C THR A 48 10.93 -20.89 -2.71
N ARG A 49 11.94 -20.30 -3.37
CA ARG A 49 13.28 -20.10 -2.79
C ARG A 49 13.39 -18.73 -2.14
N CYS A 50 14.11 -18.69 -1.02
CA CYS A 50 14.47 -17.43 -0.39
C CYS A 50 15.48 -16.65 -1.25
N GLY A 51 15.36 -15.33 -1.23
CA GLY A 51 16.25 -14.39 -1.91
C GLY A 51 17.60 -14.22 -1.20
N PRO A 52 18.35 -13.16 -1.54
CA PRO A 52 19.69 -12.91 -0.99
C PRO A 52 19.71 -12.88 0.53
N THR A 53 20.68 -13.53 1.17
CA THR A 53 20.78 -13.61 2.64
C THR A 53 20.87 -12.23 3.31
N HIS A 54 21.46 -11.25 2.62
CA HIS A 54 21.70 -9.91 3.17
C HIS A 54 20.89 -8.85 2.42
N GLY A 55 20.25 -7.94 3.16
CA GLY A 55 19.46 -6.85 2.59
C GLY A 55 20.25 -5.94 1.66
N ARG A 56 21.56 -5.73 1.91
CA ARG A 56 22.43 -4.95 1.01
C ARG A 56 22.49 -5.53 -0.40
N GLN A 57 22.52 -6.86 -0.52
CA GLN A 57 22.52 -7.52 -1.83
C GLN A 57 21.15 -7.40 -2.49
N ALA A 58 20.06 -7.64 -1.74
CA ALA A 58 18.71 -7.45 -2.25
C ALA A 58 18.46 -6.01 -2.73
N LEU A 59 18.98 -5.01 -2.01
CA LEU A 59 18.96 -3.62 -2.43
C LEU A 59 19.76 -3.41 -3.71
N ALA A 60 21.01 -3.86 -3.77
CA ALA A 60 21.86 -3.69 -4.96
C ALA A 60 21.23 -4.32 -6.22
N ASP A 61 20.63 -5.49 -6.09
CA ASP A 61 19.96 -6.20 -7.18
C ASP A 61 18.70 -5.46 -7.66
N SER A 62 18.05 -4.71 -6.78
CA SER A 62 16.74 -4.08 -7.03
C SER A 62 16.83 -2.56 -7.26
N LEU A 63 17.95 -1.92 -6.90
CA LEU A 63 18.18 -0.49 -7.03
C LEU A 63 17.91 0.04 -8.45
N PRO A 64 18.34 -0.64 -9.53
CA PRO A 64 18.10 -0.17 -10.90
C PRO A 64 16.61 -0.18 -11.31
N LEU A 65 15.74 -0.82 -10.52
CA LEU A 65 14.30 -0.88 -10.75
C LEU A 65 13.55 0.27 -10.08
N LEU A 66 14.23 1.06 -9.24
CA LEU A 66 13.63 2.21 -8.59
C LEU A 66 13.48 3.37 -9.58
N ARG A 67 12.41 4.16 -9.39
CA ARG A 67 12.38 5.51 -9.93
C ARG A 67 13.56 6.31 -9.37
N PRO A 68 14.07 7.31 -10.12
CA PRO A 68 15.15 8.17 -9.65
C PRO A 68 14.83 8.78 -8.28
N ALA A 69 15.87 9.02 -7.48
CA ALA A 69 15.72 9.51 -6.10
C ALA A 69 15.11 10.92 -6.05
N SER A 70 15.21 11.66 -7.15
CA SER A 70 14.63 12.98 -7.37
C SER A 70 13.90 13.03 -8.72
N GLY A 71 13.35 14.19 -9.07
CA GLY A 71 12.81 14.41 -10.42
C GLY A 71 13.85 14.39 -11.54
N ASP A 72 15.15 14.37 -11.22
CA ASP A 72 16.25 14.30 -12.20
C ASP A 72 16.65 12.84 -12.47
N PRO A 73 16.48 12.33 -13.72
CA PRO A 73 16.85 10.96 -14.07
C PRO A 73 18.35 10.67 -13.99
N ALA A 74 19.21 11.69 -13.96
CA ALA A 74 20.64 11.51 -13.75
C ALA A 74 20.98 11.19 -12.28
N VAL A 75 20.08 11.49 -11.33
CA VAL A 75 20.28 11.25 -9.90
C VAL A 75 19.71 9.88 -9.54
N GLN A 76 20.61 8.90 -9.49
CA GLN A 76 20.30 7.54 -9.09
C GLN A 76 20.49 7.37 -7.59
N TRP A 77 19.72 6.45 -7.00
CA TRP A 77 19.93 6.03 -5.62
C TRP A 77 21.35 5.49 -5.43
N THR A 78 21.94 5.73 -4.26
CA THR A 78 23.16 5.05 -3.82
C THR A 78 22.88 4.00 -2.76
N GLY A 79 21.79 4.16 -2.00
CA GLY A 79 21.41 3.32 -0.87
C GLY A 79 22.34 3.47 0.35
N ALA A 80 23.16 4.52 0.40
CA ALA A 80 24.24 4.66 1.38
C ALA A 80 23.75 4.73 2.84
N ALA A 81 22.54 5.29 3.07
CA ALA A 81 21.93 5.46 4.38
C ALA A 81 20.74 4.52 4.62
N SER A 82 20.58 3.47 3.80
CA SER A 82 19.39 2.61 3.86
C SER A 82 19.33 1.77 5.14
N ASP A 83 18.11 1.61 5.68
CA ASP A 83 17.82 0.71 6.78
C ASP A 83 17.34 -0.66 6.26
N TYR A 84 18.04 -1.70 6.72
CA TYR A 84 17.81 -3.10 6.36
C TYR A 84 17.14 -3.90 7.50
N SER A 85 16.80 -3.27 8.62
CA SER A 85 16.24 -3.91 9.82
C SER A 85 14.95 -4.68 9.55
N GLY A 86 14.17 -4.23 8.55
CA GLY A 86 12.94 -4.85 8.08
C GLY A 86 13.11 -6.03 7.11
N TYR A 87 14.32 -6.24 6.59
CA TYR A 87 14.59 -7.22 5.54
C TYR A 87 14.76 -8.62 6.13
N ALA A 88 14.10 -9.60 5.51
CA ALA A 88 14.27 -11.01 5.85
C ALA A 88 14.14 -11.86 4.58
N PRO A 89 15.15 -12.68 4.23
CA PRO A 89 15.23 -13.36 2.94
C PRO A 89 14.11 -14.38 2.67
N CYS A 90 13.43 -14.88 3.70
CA CYS A 90 12.38 -15.90 3.58
C CYS A 90 11.02 -15.43 4.11
N ALA A 91 10.88 -14.17 4.52
CA ALA A 91 9.61 -13.68 5.09
C ALA A 91 8.55 -13.53 4.00
N GLU A 92 7.28 -13.74 4.37
CA GLU A 92 6.14 -13.52 3.47
C GLU A 92 6.08 -12.06 3.01
N LEU A 93 6.33 -11.11 3.93
CA LEU A 93 6.57 -9.72 3.57
C LEU A 93 7.74 -9.15 4.40
N SER A 94 8.67 -8.51 3.71
CA SER A 94 9.79 -7.77 4.29
C SER A 94 10.03 -6.48 3.52
N TRP A 95 10.82 -5.57 4.10
CA TRP A 95 11.07 -4.28 3.48
C TRP A 95 12.52 -3.81 3.66
N ILE A 96 12.92 -2.88 2.81
CA ILE A 96 14.11 -2.05 2.99
C ILE A 96 13.63 -0.60 2.91
N LEU A 97 14.02 0.22 3.88
CA LEU A 97 13.85 1.67 3.79
C LEU A 97 15.10 2.24 3.13
N VAL A 98 14.97 2.62 1.88
CA VAL A 98 16.05 3.20 1.08
C VAL A 98 16.15 4.68 1.36
N ALA A 99 17.37 5.11 1.63
CA ALA A 99 17.76 6.49 1.80
C ALA A 99 19.22 6.67 1.33
N ASP A 100 19.56 7.90 0.95
CA ASP A 100 20.91 8.33 0.62
C ASP A 100 21.49 9.23 1.73
N THR A 101 22.78 9.54 1.63
CA THR A 101 23.43 10.51 2.53
C THR A 101 23.39 11.90 1.90
N GLY A 102 22.99 12.93 2.65
CA GLY A 102 22.96 14.32 2.17
C GLY A 102 22.49 15.32 3.22
N ASP A 103 22.41 16.59 2.84
CA ASP A 103 21.71 17.62 3.62
C ASP A 103 20.19 17.46 3.42
N GLU A 104 19.42 17.58 4.50
CA GLU A 104 17.95 17.46 4.45
C GLU A 104 17.32 18.50 3.49
N PRO A 105 16.27 18.13 2.74
CA PRO A 105 15.52 16.88 2.84
C PRO A 105 16.19 15.67 2.13
N THR A 106 16.28 14.55 2.83
CA THR A 106 16.75 13.29 2.25
C THR A 106 15.57 12.53 1.62
N PRO A 107 15.64 12.07 0.35
CA PRO A 107 14.57 11.26 -0.21
C PRO A 107 14.56 9.86 0.42
N HIS A 108 13.35 9.39 0.73
CA HIS A 108 13.09 8.07 1.31
C HIS A 108 12.14 7.28 0.43
N GLN A 109 12.40 5.98 0.30
CA GLN A 109 11.51 5.05 -0.37
C GLN A 109 11.48 3.70 0.34
N ILE A 110 10.29 3.09 0.47
CA ILE A 110 10.18 1.75 1.05
C ILE A 110 10.01 0.75 -0.08
N MET A 111 10.97 -0.17 -0.19
CA MET A 111 10.94 -1.31 -1.08
C MET A 111 10.32 -2.50 -0.38
N LEU A 112 9.41 -3.20 -1.05
CA LEU A 112 8.74 -4.40 -0.54
C LEU A 112 9.33 -5.65 -1.18
N PHE A 113 9.46 -6.71 -0.38
CA PHE A 113 9.98 -7.99 -0.81
C PHE A 113 9.13 -9.15 -0.29
N HIS A 114 8.81 -10.10 -1.16
CA HIS A 114 8.28 -11.41 -0.78
C HIS A 114 9.40 -12.43 -0.88
N ARG A 115 9.77 -13.06 0.23
CA ARG A 115 10.85 -14.06 0.30
C ARG A 115 12.14 -13.55 -0.37
N GLY A 116 12.48 -12.28 -0.13
CA GLY A 116 13.66 -11.62 -0.67
C GLY A 116 13.58 -11.24 -2.16
N HIS A 117 12.45 -11.49 -2.83
CA HIS A 117 12.19 -11.05 -4.20
C HIS A 117 11.47 -9.71 -4.19
N TYR A 118 11.99 -8.74 -4.93
CA TYR A 118 11.44 -7.39 -4.98
C TYR A 118 10.04 -7.38 -5.61
N LEU A 119 9.10 -6.72 -4.94
CA LEU A 119 7.71 -6.59 -5.37
C LEU A 119 7.43 -5.21 -5.98
N GLY A 120 8.11 -4.17 -5.49
CA GLY A 120 7.79 -2.78 -5.81
C GLY A 120 7.97 -1.89 -4.59
N THR A 121 7.39 -0.68 -4.67
CA THR A 121 7.50 0.33 -3.61
C THR A 121 6.15 0.72 -3.05
N THR A 122 6.14 1.25 -1.83
CA THR A 122 4.90 1.68 -1.16
C THR A 122 4.33 3.00 -1.67
N LEU A 123 5.18 3.88 -2.22
CA LEU A 123 4.79 5.18 -2.76
C LEU A 123 5.12 5.25 -4.25
N TYR A 124 4.41 6.14 -4.96
CA TYR A 124 4.74 6.42 -6.34
C TYR A 124 6.08 7.18 -6.41
N SER A 125 6.16 8.38 -5.87
CA SER A 125 7.43 9.12 -5.76
C SER A 125 8.07 8.95 -4.38
N PRO A 126 9.40 9.09 -4.27
CA PRO A 126 10.08 9.16 -2.98
C PRO A 126 9.48 10.27 -2.11
N THR A 127 9.50 10.09 -0.79
CA THR A 127 9.07 11.10 0.19
C THR A 127 10.28 11.79 0.80
N GLU A 128 10.20 13.09 1.02
CA GLU A 128 11.25 13.88 1.69
C GLU A 128 11.24 13.66 3.21
N TYR A 129 10.13 13.18 3.76
CA TYR A 129 9.97 12.94 5.19
C TYR A 129 10.12 11.47 5.54
N HIS A 130 10.95 11.19 6.55
CA HIS A 130 11.27 9.84 6.99
C HIS A 130 10.00 9.06 7.42
N PRO A 131 9.59 8.02 6.68
CA PRO A 131 8.43 7.23 7.03
C PRO A 131 8.72 6.27 8.19
N GLN A 132 7.71 5.95 8.99
CA GLN A 132 7.84 4.98 10.08
C GLN A 132 7.21 3.66 9.66
N VAL A 133 8.00 2.58 9.64
CA VAL A 133 7.52 1.23 9.29
C VAL A 133 7.46 0.36 10.53
N ALA A 134 6.30 -0.24 10.77
CA ALA A 134 6.08 -1.20 11.84
C ALA A 134 5.63 -2.54 11.26
N ARG A 135 6.27 -3.63 11.71
CA ARG A 135 5.79 -4.98 11.42
C ARG A 135 4.53 -5.26 12.23
N VAL A 136 3.46 -5.66 11.56
CA VAL A 136 2.23 -6.13 12.21
C VAL A 136 2.31 -7.64 12.40
N ASP A 137 2.66 -8.36 11.33
CA ASP A 137 2.88 -9.81 11.36
C ASP A 137 3.88 -10.25 10.26
N GLY A 138 3.90 -11.55 9.92
CA GLY A 138 4.81 -12.11 8.92
C GLY A 138 4.54 -11.65 7.48
N SER A 139 3.29 -11.34 7.16
CA SER A 139 2.79 -10.93 5.83
C SER A 139 2.35 -9.47 5.77
N THR A 140 2.31 -8.76 6.91
CA THR A 140 1.70 -7.43 7.02
C THR A 140 2.65 -6.41 7.66
N ILE A 141 2.72 -5.22 7.07
CA ILE A 141 3.36 -4.04 7.65
C ILE A 141 2.40 -2.86 7.69
N ARG A 142 2.59 -1.97 8.66
CA ARG A 142 1.94 -0.66 8.72
C ARG A 142 2.98 0.41 8.53
N VAL A 143 2.68 1.41 7.70
CA VAL A 143 3.54 2.56 7.46
C VAL A 143 2.81 3.84 7.84
N THR A 144 3.45 4.69 8.62
CA THR A 144 3.02 6.08 8.85
C THR A 144 3.91 7.00 8.03
N TYR A 145 3.31 7.80 7.15
CA TYR A 145 3.98 8.80 6.32
C TYR A 145 3.70 10.20 6.84
N PRO A 146 4.71 10.93 7.31
CA PRO A 146 4.58 12.35 7.57
C PRO A 146 4.43 13.11 6.24
N TYR A 147 3.62 14.18 6.23
CA TYR A 147 3.52 15.10 5.11
C TYR A 147 3.23 16.53 5.59
N PRO A 148 3.69 17.55 4.86
CA PRO A 148 3.53 18.93 5.30
C PRO A 148 2.10 19.41 5.03
N GLN A 149 1.57 20.19 5.96
CA GLN A 149 0.33 20.93 5.84
C GLN A 149 0.61 22.43 5.67
N ASP A 150 -0.39 23.17 5.21
CA ASP A 150 -0.28 24.62 5.04
C ASP A 150 0.11 25.30 6.36
N GLY A 151 1.28 25.94 6.36
CA GLY A 151 1.81 26.65 7.53
C GLY A 151 2.78 25.83 8.40
N ASP A 152 3.06 24.57 8.04
CA ASP A 152 4.08 23.78 8.72
C ASP A 152 5.49 24.37 8.51
N PRO A 153 6.38 24.30 9.52
CA PRO A 153 7.80 24.48 9.32
C PRO A 153 8.35 23.45 8.32
N ALA A 154 9.36 23.83 7.53
CA ALA A 154 9.93 22.99 6.47
C ALA A 154 10.28 21.56 6.94
N ASP A 155 10.89 21.43 8.12
CA ASP A 155 11.40 20.17 8.66
C ASP A 155 10.46 19.54 9.71
N THR A 156 9.25 20.06 9.90
CA THR A 156 8.33 19.58 10.94
C THR A 156 6.92 19.43 10.38
N PRO A 157 6.69 18.40 9.55
CA PRO A 157 5.37 18.10 9.04
C PRO A 157 4.44 17.70 10.19
N SER A 158 3.21 18.20 10.17
CA SER A 158 2.15 17.86 11.14
C SER A 158 1.12 16.88 10.59
N GLY A 159 1.07 16.69 9.27
CA GLY A 159 0.21 15.71 8.62
C GLY A 159 0.75 14.29 8.72
N GLU A 160 -0.15 13.32 8.89
CA GLU A 160 0.18 11.89 8.87
C GLU A 160 -0.81 11.13 7.99
N ALA A 161 -0.28 10.28 7.10
CA ALA A 161 -1.06 9.30 6.33
C ALA A 161 -0.65 7.89 6.76
N VAL A 162 -1.63 7.02 6.99
CA VAL A 162 -1.39 5.67 7.51
C VAL A 162 -1.83 4.65 6.49
N SER A 163 -0.89 3.80 6.09
CA SER A 163 -1.12 2.70 5.16
C SER A 163 -0.79 1.34 5.78
N THR A 164 -1.50 0.32 5.35
CA THR A 164 -1.21 -1.09 5.65
C THR A 164 -0.94 -1.81 4.35
N PHE A 165 0.16 -2.56 4.30
CA PHE A 165 0.56 -3.37 3.15
C PHE A 165 0.59 -4.84 3.57
N THR A 166 -0.18 -5.68 2.88
CA THR A 166 -0.33 -7.10 3.19
C THR A 166 0.00 -7.95 1.97
N TRP A 167 0.85 -8.95 2.10
CA TRP A 167 1.04 -9.96 1.05
C TRP A 167 -0.23 -10.82 0.91
N ASP A 168 -0.81 -10.85 -0.29
CA ASP A 168 -1.93 -11.73 -0.65
C ASP A 168 -1.40 -12.93 -1.45
N PRO A 169 -1.32 -14.12 -0.84
CA PRO A 169 -0.78 -15.30 -1.51
C PRO A 169 -1.69 -15.82 -2.63
N ALA A 170 -2.99 -15.53 -2.61
CA ALA A 170 -3.91 -15.98 -3.65
C ALA A 170 -3.75 -15.15 -4.93
N GLN A 171 -3.49 -13.86 -4.78
CA GLN A 171 -3.30 -12.92 -5.89
C GLN A 171 -1.82 -12.71 -6.23
N ARG A 172 -0.90 -13.25 -5.43
CA ARG A 172 0.57 -13.10 -5.55
C ARG A 172 0.99 -11.64 -5.67
N ARG A 173 0.36 -10.78 -4.87
CA ARG A 173 0.64 -9.34 -4.84
C ARG A 173 0.45 -8.79 -3.45
N VAL A 174 1.04 -7.63 -3.21
CA VAL A 174 0.69 -6.83 -2.02
C VAL A 174 -0.73 -6.29 -2.22
N ARG A 175 -1.51 -6.18 -1.16
CA ARG A 175 -2.69 -5.31 -1.09
C ARG A 175 -2.37 -4.12 -0.21
N HIS A 176 -2.88 -2.97 -0.60
CA HIS A 176 -2.77 -1.72 0.14
C HIS A 176 -4.14 -1.35 0.70
N GLU A 177 -4.15 -0.90 1.95
CA GLU A 177 -5.31 -0.37 2.65
C GLU A 177 -4.90 0.90 3.41
N GLY A 178 -5.80 1.86 3.56
CA GLY A 178 -5.55 3.14 4.21
C GLY A 178 -5.13 4.25 3.26
N ASP A 179 -4.54 5.31 3.81
CA ASP A 179 -4.28 6.55 3.10
C ASP A 179 -2.80 6.69 2.73
N LEU A 180 -2.56 7.27 1.56
CA LEU A 180 -1.24 7.74 1.13
C LEU A 180 -1.15 9.27 1.33
N PRO A 181 0.06 9.83 1.45
CA PRO A 181 0.25 11.27 1.40
C PRO A 181 -0.36 11.91 0.14
N PRO A 182 -0.72 13.21 0.16
CA PRO A 182 -1.20 13.91 -1.02
C PRO A 182 -0.25 13.78 -2.22
N GLY A 183 -0.81 13.59 -3.41
CA GLY A 183 -0.03 13.44 -4.66
C GLY A 183 0.56 12.06 -4.91
N GLN A 184 0.28 11.09 -4.03
CA GLN A 184 0.69 9.70 -4.18
C GLN A 184 -0.52 8.87 -4.64
N SER A 185 -0.62 8.59 -5.94
CA SER A 185 -1.66 7.75 -6.56
C SER A 185 -1.16 7.04 -7.79
#